data_AF-A0A2W5UR10-F1
#
_entry.id   AF-A0A2W5UR10-F1
#
_cell.length_a   1.000
_cell.length_b   1.000
_cell.length_c   1.000
_cell.angle_alpha   90.00
_cell.angle_beta   90.00
_cell.angle_gamma   90.00
#
_symmetry.space_group_name_H-M   'P 1'
#
loop_
_entity.id
_entity.type
_entity.pdbx_description
1 polymer ?
#
loop_
_entity_poly.entity_id
_entity_poly.type
_entity_poly.pdbx_seq_one_letter_code
_entity_poly.pdbx_strand_id
1 'polypeptide(L)'
;MFVCVARVTLDIPAAGSLKAKRQVLRRVTDRVKAKFNVAVAEVEDNDVWNRAVVGLSVVGNERKHVNEMMEKIVQFMDDMYIAPVNSKELETVPFVDLFSGLPSLGDEFGNLTIPRGERSMAEAEGLGAWEDRHQYSPPPSPSAPRPSPSAPRGKSGLKKKDLNIDDARAVARSLRNRREWEKE
;
A
#
# COMPACT_ATOMS: atom_id res chain seq x y z
N MET A 1 9.37 -5.93 5.35
CA MET A 1 8.99 -4.93 4.33
C MET A 1 10.22 -4.13 3.96
N PHE A 2 10.42 -3.89 2.68
CA PHE A 2 11.50 -3.06 2.13
C PHE A 2 10.89 -1.95 1.28
N VAL A 3 11.49 -0.77 1.36
CA VAL A 3 11.18 0.37 0.50
C VAL A 3 12.42 0.68 -0.31
N CYS A 4 12.30 0.59 -1.62
CA CYS A 4 13.33 1.04 -2.54
C CYS A 4 12.96 2.46 -2.99
N VAL A 5 13.89 3.39 -2.84
CA VAL A 5 13.78 4.75 -3.35
C VAL A 5 14.85 4.98 -4.39
N ALA A 6 14.52 5.74 -5.43
CA ALA A 6 15.50 6.15 -6.41
C ALA A 6 15.33 7.62 -6.77
N ARG A 7 16.45 8.29 -6.98
CA ARG A 7 16.53 9.63 -7.55
C ARG A 7 17.11 9.49 -8.95
N VAL A 8 16.34 9.91 -9.96
CA VAL A 8 16.71 9.79 -11.37
C VAL A 8 16.72 11.16 -12.01
N THR A 9 17.86 11.53 -12.59
CA THR A 9 18.01 12.78 -13.35
C THR A 9 17.73 12.50 -14.82
N LEU A 10 16.81 13.27 -15.39
CA LEU A 10 16.42 13.22 -16.79
C LEU A 10 16.85 14.49 -17.51
N ASP A 11 17.49 14.34 -18.66
CA ASP A 11 17.76 15.46 -19.55
C ASP A 11 16.59 15.63 -20.53
N ILE A 12 16.13 16.86 -20.71
CA ILE A 12 14.99 17.21 -21.58
C ILE A 12 15.44 18.27 -22.59
N PRO A 13 16.33 17.92 -23.53
CA PRO A 13 16.94 18.89 -24.43
C PRO A 13 15.93 19.57 -25.36
N ALA A 14 14.82 18.88 -25.67
CA ALA A 14 13.75 19.38 -26.54
C ALA A 14 12.75 20.30 -25.84
N ALA A 15 12.82 20.45 -24.51
CA ALA A 15 11.98 21.44 -23.83
C ALA A 15 12.46 22.85 -24.22
N GLY A 16 11.56 23.82 -24.30
CA GLY A 16 11.90 25.24 -24.48
C GLY A 16 11.20 26.14 -23.46
N SER A 17 10.53 25.52 -22.48
CA SER A 17 9.78 26.20 -21.42
C SER A 17 9.42 25.21 -20.31
N LEU A 18 9.07 25.74 -19.13
CA LEU A 18 8.56 24.92 -18.02
C LEU A 18 7.29 24.14 -18.36
N LYS A 19 6.42 24.71 -19.22
CA LYS A 19 5.21 24.01 -19.69
C LYS A 19 5.56 22.80 -20.55
N ALA A 20 6.53 22.94 -21.45
CA ALA A 20 7.00 21.84 -22.29
C ALA A 20 7.61 20.72 -21.43
N LYS A 21 8.46 21.08 -20.45
CA LYS A 21 9.00 20.14 -19.45
C LYS A 21 7.89 19.36 -18.74
N ARG A 22 6.88 20.04 -18.19
CA ARG A 22 5.75 19.38 -17.49
C ARG A 22 5.00 18.40 -18.39
N GLN A 23 4.84 18.72 -19.68
CA GLN A 23 4.21 17.82 -20.64
C GLN A 23 5.06 16.56 -20.90
N VAL A 24 6.38 16.70 -21.01
CA VAL A 24 7.31 15.58 -21.15
C VAL A 24 7.28 14.70 -19.91
N LEU A 25 7.45 15.30 -18.72
CA LEU A 25 7.42 14.59 -17.46
C LEU A 25 6.11 13.83 -17.26
N ARG A 26 4.97 14.47 -17.50
CA ARG A 26 3.66 13.81 -17.40
C ARG A 26 3.58 12.55 -18.27
N ARG A 27 4.08 12.60 -19.50
CA ARG A 27 4.09 11.41 -20.38
C ARG A 27 4.94 10.29 -19.82
N VAL A 28 6.11 10.60 -19.29
CA VAL A 28 7.01 9.62 -18.65
C VAL A 28 6.36 9.04 -17.40
N THR A 29 5.91 9.89 -16.47
CA THR A 29 5.32 9.46 -15.20
C THR A 29 4.03 8.67 -15.38
N ASP A 30 3.15 9.08 -16.30
CA ASP A 30 1.88 8.40 -16.55
C ASP A 30 2.12 6.99 -17.12
N ARG A 31 3.10 6.84 -18.03
CA ARG A 31 3.48 5.52 -18.58
C ARG A 31 4.12 4.61 -17.53
N VAL A 32 4.99 5.17 -16.69
CA VAL A 32 5.65 4.43 -15.60
C VAL A 32 4.60 3.94 -14.59
N LYS A 33 3.70 4.82 -14.14
CA LYS A 33 2.58 4.46 -13.23
C LYS A 33 1.62 3.44 -13.84
N ALA A 34 1.38 3.50 -15.15
CA ALA A 34 0.48 2.56 -15.82
C ALA A 34 1.09 1.15 -15.92
N LYS A 35 2.42 1.03 -16.01
CA LYS A 35 3.12 -0.24 -16.19
C LYS A 35 3.55 -0.89 -14.87
N PHE A 36 3.88 -0.09 -13.86
CA PHE A 36 4.45 -0.56 -12.60
C PHE A 36 3.69 0.00 -11.39
N ASN A 37 3.66 -0.76 -10.30
CA ASN A 37 3.17 -0.28 -9.02
C ASN A 37 4.25 0.56 -8.32
N VAL A 38 4.39 1.82 -8.74
CA VAL A 38 5.44 2.74 -8.29
C VAL A 38 4.87 4.12 -7.99
N ALA A 39 5.34 4.73 -6.91
CA ALA A 39 5.13 6.14 -6.65
C ALA A 39 6.20 6.95 -7.39
N VAL A 40 5.78 7.98 -8.12
CA VAL A 40 6.70 8.85 -8.88
C VAL A 40 6.30 10.31 -8.78
N ALA A 41 7.29 11.18 -8.55
CA ALA A 41 7.13 12.63 -8.44
C ALA A 41 8.39 13.36 -8.92
N GLU A 42 8.25 14.57 -9.42
CA GLU A 42 9.38 15.49 -9.59
C GLU A 42 9.79 16.04 -8.22
N VAL A 43 11.09 16.04 -7.90
CA VAL A 43 11.60 16.36 -6.55
C VAL A 43 12.62 17.50 -6.52
N GLU A 44 13.36 17.74 -7.59
CA GLU A 44 14.36 18.83 -7.68
C GLU A 44 14.34 19.48 -9.09
N ASP A 45 15.12 20.54 -9.29
CA ASP A 45 15.27 21.25 -10.58
C ASP A 45 13.96 21.78 -11.21
N ASN A 46 12.95 22.12 -10.39
CA ASN A 46 11.61 22.47 -10.87
C ASN A 46 11.57 23.73 -11.77
N ASP A 47 12.50 24.66 -11.57
CA ASP A 47 12.62 25.90 -12.35
C ASP A 47 13.55 25.78 -13.57
N VAL A 48 14.19 24.63 -13.74
CA VAL A 48 15.05 24.32 -14.90
C VAL A 48 14.21 23.59 -15.93
N TRP A 49 14.16 24.08 -17.18
CA TRP A 49 13.32 23.50 -18.22
C TRP A 49 13.98 22.35 -18.99
N ASN A 50 15.31 22.34 -19.11
CA ASN A 50 16.06 21.32 -19.85
C ASN A 50 16.48 20.11 -19.02
N ARG A 51 16.11 20.07 -17.74
CA ARG A 51 16.44 18.99 -16.80
C ARG A 51 15.29 18.76 -15.84
N ALA A 52 15.14 17.52 -15.39
CA ALA A 52 14.21 17.18 -14.32
C ALA A 52 14.81 16.11 -13.42
N VAL A 53 14.55 16.21 -12.11
CA VAL A 53 14.91 15.17 -11.16
C VAL A 53 13.63 14.53 -10.64
N VAL A 54 13.53 13.22 -10.81
CA VAL A 54 12.36 12.42 -10.48
C VAL A 54 12.70 11.47 -9.34
N GLY A 55 11.89 11.53 -8.28
CA GLY A 55 11.88 10.57 -7.19
C GLY A 55 10.94 9.41 -7.49
N LEU A 56 11.42 8.19 -7.24
CA LEU A 56 10.68 6.94 -7.39
C LEU A 56 10.64 6.21 -6.06
N SER A 57 9.54 5.51 -5.77
CA SER A 57 9.47 4.61 -4.62
C SER A 57 8.65 3.36 -4.92
N VAL A 58 9.20 2.21 -4.51
CA VAL A 58 8.60 0.88 -4.62
C VAL A 58 8.64 0.21 -3.26
N VAL A 59 7.54 -0.45 -2.86
CA VAL A 59 7.45 -1.19 -1.61
C VAL A 59 7.25 -2.67 -1.90
N GLY A 60 7.90 -3.53 -1.12
CA GLY A 60 7.75 -4.98 -1.26
C GLY A 60 8.17 -5.77 -0.03
N ASN A 61 7.96 -7.08 -0.10
CA ASN A 61 8.27 -8.00 1.01
C ASN A 61 9.73 -8.48 0.99
N GLU A 62 10.39 -8.45 -0.17
CA GLU A 62 11.76 -8.95 -0.38
C GLU A 62 12.65 -7.87 -1.00
N ARG A 63 13.89 -7.72 -0.49
CA ARG A 63 14.89 -6.75 -0.98
C ARG A 63 15.21 -6.93 -2.47
N LYS A 64 15.42 -8.19 -2.89
CA LYS A 64 15.75 -8.52 -4.28
C LYS A 64 14.63 -8.10 -5.23
N HIS A 65 13.39 -8.39 -4.86
CA HIS A 65 12.22 -8.03 -5.67
C HIS A 65 12.10 -6.51 -5.90
N VAL A 66 12.25 -5.69 -4.84
CA VAL A 66 12.14 -4.23 -4.98
C VAL A 66 13.29 -3.63 -5.80
N ASN A 67 14.52 -4.15 -5.64
CA ASN A 67 15.67 -3.73 -6.44
C ASN A 67 15.47 -4.07 -7.92
N GLU A 68 15.12 -5.31 -8.24
CA GLU A 68 14.86 -5.73 -9.63
C GLU A 68 13.72 -4.94 -10.26
N MET A 69 12.67 -4.64 -9.50
CA MET A 69 11.56 -3.81 -9.98
C MET A 69 12.04 -2.38 -10.28
N MET A 70 12.82 -1.78 -9.39
CA MET A 70 13.36 -0.44 -9.58
C MET A 70 14.30 -0.37 -10.79
N GLU A 71 15.18 -1.35 -10.98
CA GLU A 71 16.04 -1.45 -12.16
C GLU A 71 15.22 -1.54 -13.45
N LYS A 72 14.16 -2.37 -13.48
CA LYS A 72 13.25 -2.47 -14.63
C LYS A 72 12.53 -1.16 -14.93
N ILE A 73 12.16 -0.40 -13.89
CA ILE A 73 11.53 0.92 -14.04
C ILE A 73 12.53 1.90 -14.67
N VAL A 74 13.75 1.98 -14.14
CA VAL A 74 14.78 2.89 -14.66
C VAL A 74 15.15 2.53 -16.10
N GLN A 75 15.33 1.25 -16.41
CA GLN A 75 15.57 0.80 -17.79
C GLN A 75 14.42 1.16 -18.72
N PHE A 76 13.17 0.95 -18.27
CA PHE A 76 12.00 1.33 -19.05
C PHE A 76 11.93 2.84 -19.31
N MET A 77 12.38 3.68 -18.37
CA MET A 77 12.46 5.13 -18.56
C MET A 77 13.47 5.49 -19.66
N ASP A 78 14.62 4.83 -19.68
CA ASP A 78 15.66 5.04 -20.69
C ASP A 78 15.21 4.55 -22.09
N ASP A 79 14.61 3.36 -22.15
CA ASP A 79 14.10 2.74 -23.39
C ASP A 79 12.98 3.56 -24.08
N MET A 80 12.33 4.48 -23.37
CA MET A 80 11.31 5.34 -23.97
C MET A 80 11.88 6.39 -24.92
N TYR A 81 13.18 6.72 -24.82
CA TYR A 81 13.86 7.78 -25.59
C TYR A 81 13.17 9.16 -25.56
N ILE A 82 12.28 9.40 -24.58
CA ILE A 82 11.58 10.68 -24.42
C ILE A 82 12.45 11.70 -23.68
N ALA A 83 13.14 11.24 -22.64
CA ALA A 83 14.03 12.03 -21.81
C ALA A 83 15.15 11.09 -21.33
N PRO A 84 16.37 11.19 -21.90
CA PRO A 84 17.48 10.32 -21.54
C PRO A 84 17.80 10.38 -20.04
N VAL A 85 18.16 9.23 -19.47
CA VAL A 85 18.59 9.14 -18.07
C VAL A 85 20.05 9.57 -17.97
N ASN A 86 20.33 10.61 -17.18
CA ASN A 86 21.67 11.14 -16.96
C ASN A 86 22.35 10.50 -15.74
N SER A 87 21.64 10.45 -14.60
CA SER A 87 22.14 9.82 -13.38
C SER A 87 21.02 9.09 -12.63
N LYS A 88 21.40 8.06 -11.87
CA LYS A 88 20.51 7.31 -10.99
C LYS A 88 21.20 7.01 -9.66
N GLU A 89 20.51 7.30 -8.58
CA GLU A 89 20.89 6.93 -7.22
C GLU A 89 19.77 6.08 -6.65
N LEU A 90 20.11 4.94 -6.05
CA LEU A 90 19.13 3.92 -5.67
C LEU A 90 19.50 3.40 -4.29
N GLU A 91 18.53 3.45 -3.39
CA GLU A 91 18.71 3.05 -2.00
C GLU A 91 17.53 2.18 -1.58
N THR A 92 17.82 1.09 -0.88
CA THR A 92 16.79 0.19 -0.37
C THR A 92 16.88 0.08 1.14
N VAL A 93 15.84 0.62 1.77
CA VAL A 93 15.70 0.75 3.21
C VAL A 93 14.73 -0.33 3.71
N PRO A 94 15.16 -1.23 4.61
CA PRO A 94 14.23 -2.10 5.29
C PRO A 94 13.40 -1.30 6.28
N PHE A 95 12.11 -1.63 6.39
CA PHE A 95 11.20 -0.89 7.26
C PHE A 95 11.58 -0.94 8.75
N VAL A 96 12.21 -2.04 9.18
CA VAL A 96 12.67 -2.18 10.58
C VAL A 96 13.76 -1.17 10.93
N ASP A 97 14.66 -0.86 9.99
CA ASP A 97 15.73 0.13 10.22
C ASP A 97 15.19 1.56 10.29
N LEU A 98 14.06 1.83 9.62
CA LEU A 98 13.43 3.15 9.59
C LEU A 98 12.93 3.61 10.97
N PHE A 99 12.53 2.67 11.83
CA PHE A 99 11.99 2.97 13.17
C PHE A 99 12.97 2.69 14.30
N SER A 100 14.03 1.92 14.05
CA SER A 100 14.99 1.54 15.07
C SER A 100 16.12 2.55 15.26
N GLY A 101 16.36 3.47 14.30
CA GLY A 101 17.40 4.50 14.38
C GLY A 101 18.83 3.94 14.51
N LEU A 102 19.00 2.62 14.35
CA LEU A 102 20.27 1.95 14.40
C LEU A 102 20.92 2.02 13.01
N PRO A 103 22.21 2.38 12.90
CA PRO A 103 22.93 2.25 11.65
C PRO A 103 22.87 0.78 11.22
N SER A 104 22.58 0.57 9.93
CA SER A 104 22.36 -0.73 9.28
C SER A 104 23.05 -1.88 10.02
N LEU A 105 22.28 -2.79 10.62
CA LEU A 105 22.74 -4.09 11.15
C LEU A 105 23.19 -4.97 9.98
N GLY A 106 24.23 -4.53 9.28
CA GLY A 106 24.61 -5.01 7.96
C GLY A 106 25.26 -6.37 7.97
N ASP A 107 25.95 -6.76 9.05
CA ASP A 107 26.71 -8.03 9.04
C ASP A 107 26.74 -8.79 10.39
N GLU A 108 26.28 -8.23 11.51
CA GLU A 108 26.46 -8.88 12.83
C GLU A 108 25.28 -9.75 13.32
N PHE A 109 24.08 -9.60 12.74
CA PHE A 109 22.87 -10.29 13.22
C PHE A 109 22.36 -11.38 12.27
N GLY A 110 23.19 -11.85 11.33
CA GLY A 110 22.88 -12.99 10.45
C GLY A 110 22.50 -14.29 11.19
N ASN A 111 22.70 -14.35 12.50
CA ASN A 111 22.30 -15.47 13.36
C ASN A 111 21.10 -15.19 14.27
N LEU A 112 20.48 -14.01 14.23
CA LEU A 112 19.20 -13.80 14.89
C LEU A 112 18.10 -14.33 13.96
N THR A 113 18.07 -15.66 13.86
CA THR A 113 16.92 -16.40 13.37
C THR A 113 15.74 -15.92 14.21
N ILE A 114 14.87 -15.10 13.64
CA ILE A 114 13.55 -14.85 14.23
C ILE A 114 12.98 -16.26 14.44
N PRO A 115 12.70 -16.70 15.68
CA PRO A 115 12.09 -18.00 15.87
C PRO A 115 10.76 -17.96 15.10
N ARG A 116 10.69 -18.74 14.01
CA ARG A 116 9.41 -19.04 13.36
C ARG A 116 8.56 -19.70 14.43
N GLY A 117 7.50 -19.01 14.84
CA GLY A 117 6.56 -19.49 15.83
C GLY A 117 6.90 -18.94 17.20
N GLU A 118 6.24 -17.84 17.56
CA GLU A 118 5.39 -17.79 18.74
C GLU A 118 4.58 -16.49 18.73
N ARG A 119 3.27 -16.68 18.49
CA ARG A 119 2.13 -15.80 18.77
C ARG A 119 1.85 -14.63 17.83
N SER A 120 0.85 -14.83 16.97
CA SER A 120 0.15 -13.78 16.24
C SER A 120 -0.52 -12.81 17.22
N MET A 121 -0.57 -11.51 16.88
CA MET A 121 -1.35 -10.50 17.62
C MET A 121 -2.80 -10.94 17.90
N ALA A 122 -3.38 -11.78 17.04
CA ALA A 122 -4.71 -12.34 17.24
C ALA A 122 -4.81 -13.20 18.52
N GLU A 123 -3.75 -13.93 18.87
CA GLU A 123 -3.70 -14.74 20.11
C GLU A 123 -3.55 -13.86 21.35
N ALA A 124 -2.84 -12.74 21.25
CA ALA A 124 -2.72 -11.76 22.33
C ALA A 124 -4.06 -11.05 22.62
N GLU A 125 -4.91 -10.90 21.59
CA GLU A 125 -6.25 -10.31 21.69
C GLU A 125 -7.34 -11.32 22.08
N GLY A 126 -7.00 -12.59 22.33
CA GLY A 126 -7.94 -13.64 22.73
C GLY A 126 -8.92 -14.06 21.62
N LEU A 127 -8.63 -13.68 20.37
CA LEU A 127 -9.38 -14.11 19.20
C LEU A 127 -8.69 -15.38 18.68
N GLY A 128 -9.32 -16.54 18.91
CA GLY A 128 -8.74 -17.88 18.71
C GLY A 128 -7.94 -18.11 17.42
N ALA A 129 -7.10 -19.13 17.46
CA ALA A 129 -6.09 -19.47 16.45
C ALA A 129 -6.64 -19.41 15.01
N TRP A 130 -5.95 -18.64 14.17
CA TRP A 130 -6.33 -18.46 12.75
C TRP A 130 -6.23 -19.77 11.96
N GLU A 131 -5.46 -20.74 12.46
CA GLU A 131 -5.24 -22.08 11.89
C GLU A 131 -6.49 -22.99 11.95
N ASP A 132 -7.42 -22.75 12.89
CA ASP A 132 -8.64 -23.57 13.03
C ASP A 132 -9.72 -23.25 11.99
N ARG A 133 -9.53 -22.21 11.17
CA ARG A 133 -10.53 -21.80 10.17
C ARG A 133 -10.53 -22.69 8.91
N HIS A 134 -9.50 -23.51 8.71
CA HIS A 134 -9.31 -24.34 7.51
C HIS A 134 -9.51 -25.84 7.72
N GLN A 135 -9.91 -26.29 8.92
CA GLN A 135 -10.38 -27.67 9.08
C GLN A 135 -11.78 -27.78 8.48
N TYR A 136 -11.84 -28.23 7.23
CA TYR A 136 -13.09 -28.67 6.63
C TYR A 136 -13.64 -29.87 7.43
N SER A 137 -14.65 -29.63 8.25
CA SER A 137 -15.49 -30.70 8.80
C SER A 137 -16.57 -31.02 7.77
N PRO A 138 -16.72 -32.28 7.30
CA PRO A 138 -17.85 -32.64 6.47
C PRO A 138 -19.16 -32.38 7.23
N PRO A 139 -20.24 -31.96 6.54
CA PRO A 139 -21.52 -31.74 7.21
C PRO A 139 -21.98 -33.03 7.93
N PRO A 140 -22.61 -32.92 9.10
CA PRO A 140 -23.06 -34.09 9.84
C PRO A 140 -24.07 -34.89 9.01
N SER A 141 -24.03 -36.21 9.17
CA SER A 141 -25.01 -37.11 8.55
C SER A 141 -26.44 -36.73 8.98
N PRO A 142 -27.45 -36.95 8.12
CA PRO A 142 -28.83 -36.51 8.35
C PRO A 142 -29.52 -37.10 9.59
N SER A 143 -28.84 -37.96 10.35
CA SER A 143 -29.34 -38.64 11.56
C SER A 143 -28.72 -38.16 12.88
N ALA A 144 -27.85 -37.13 12.88
CA ALA A 144 -27.31 -36.60 14.14
C ALA A 144 -28.33 -35.69 14.88
N PRO A 145 -28.55 -35.87 16.20
CA PRO A 145 -29.45 -35.01 16.96
C PRO A 145 -28.86 -33.60 17.11
N ARG A 146 -29.68 -32.57 16.88
CA ARG A 146 -29.30 -31.16 17.06
C ARG A 146 -28.87 -30.89 18.52
N PRO A 147 -27.77 -30.16 18.76
CA PRO A 147 -27.44 -29.71 20.11
C PRO A 147 -28.49 -28.72 20.61
N SER A 148 -28.85 -28.84 21.89
CA SER A 148 -29.80 -27.98 22.59
C SER A 148 -29.22 -26.57 22.81
N PRO A 149 -30.04 -25.51 22.72
CA PRO A 149 -29.56 -24.16 22.93
C PRO A 149 -29.26 -23.93 24.41
N SER A 150 -27.99 -23.61 24.72
CA SER A 150 -27.60 -23.11 26.04
C SER A 150 -28.14 -21.69 26.25
N ALA A 151 -28.61 -21.44 27.47
CA ALA A 151 -29.36 -20.26 27.89
C ALA A 151 -28.61 -18.91 27.70
N PRO A 152 -29.32 -17.78 27.53
CA PRO A 152 -28.70 -16.50 27.20
C PRO A 152 -28.10 -15.81 28.44
N ARG A 153 -26.82 -15.42 28.35
CA ARG A 153 -26.19 -14.45 29.26
C ARG A 153 -26.71 -13.04 28.95
N GLY A 154 -27.10 -12.32 30.00
CA GLY A 154 -27.94 -11.14 29.94
C GLY A 154 -27.36 -9.87 29.30
N LYS A 155 -28.27 -9.18 28.58
CA LYS A 155 -28.55 -7.74 28.53
C LYS A 155 -27.37 -6.75 28.50
N SER A 156 -27.07 -6.24 27.31
CA SER A 156 -26.88 -4.81 27.09
C SER A 156 -27.82 -4.36 25.96
N GLY A 157 -28.69 -3.40 26.29
CA GLY A 157 -29.79 -3.00 25.43
C GLY A 157 -29.34 -2.07 24.31
N LEU A 158 -29.73 -2.40 23.08
CA LEU A 158 -30.25 -1.45 22.11
C LEU A 158 -31.22 -2.25 21.25
N LYS A 159 -32.53 -1.99 21.38
CA LYS A 159 -33.55 -2.59 20.52
C LYS A 159 -33.31 -2.10 19.09
N LYS A 160 -32.66 -2.89 18.25
CA LYS A 160 -32.76 -2.74 16.79
C LYS A 160 -34.23 -2.97 16.45
N LYS A 161 -34.96 -1.90 16.12
CA LYS A 161 -36.22 -2.02 15.39
C LYS A 161 -35.86 -2.67 14.06
N ASP A 162 -36.46 -3.82 13.77
CA ASP A 162 -36.43 -4.41 12.43
C ASP A 162 -37.16 -3.44 11.50
N LEU A 163 -36.39 -2.55 10.87
CA LEU A 163 -36.90 -1.57 9.92
C LEU A 163 -37.14 -2.28 8.60
N ASN A 164 -38.36 -2.16 8.08
CA ASN A 164 -38.70 -2.64 6.74
C ASN A 164 -37.83 -1.90 5.71
N ILE A 165 -37.57 -2.54 4.57
CA ILE A 165 -36.60 -2.08 3.56
C ILE A 165 -36.93 -0.68 3.02
N ASP A 166 -38.21 -0.31 3.05
CA ASP A 166 -38.69 1.01 2.64
C ASP A 166 -38.43 2.09 3.69
N ASP A 167 -38.48 1.75 4.98
CA ASP A 167 -38.10 2.66 6.07
C ASP A 167 -36.59 2.93 6.07
N ALA A 168 -35.78 1.89 5.82
CA ALA A 168 -34.33 2.03 5.68
C ALA A 168 -33.96 2.94 4.49
N ARG A 169 -34.71 2.85 3.37
CA ARG A 169 -34.54 3.72 2.21
C ARG A 169 -34.96 5.16 2.48
N ALA A 170 -35.99 5.40 3.29
CA ALA A 170 -36.40 6.74 3.68
C ALA A 170 -35.34 7.44 4.55
N VAL A 171 -34.77 6.74 5.54
CA VAL A 171 -33.68 7.24 6.40
C VAL A 171 -32.40 7.53 5.58
N ALA A 172 -32.07 6.70 4.60
CA ALA A 172 -30.93 6.93 3.73
C ALA A 172 -31.10 8.19 2.86
N ARG A 173 -32.32 8.52 2.42
CA ARG A 173 -32.59 9.75 1.65
C ARG A 173 -32.49 11.00 2.52
N SER A 174 -32.96 10.96 3.76
CA SER A 174 -32.86 12.10 4.68
C SER A 174 -31.41 12.43 5.07
N LEU A 175 -30.53 11.42 5.13
CA LEU A 175 -29.10 11.62 5.38
C LEU A 175 -28.34 12.21 4.20
N ARG A 176 -28.89 12.11 2.98
CA ARG A 176 -28.27 12.65 1.77
C ARG A 176 -28.43 14.17 1.63
N ASN A 177 -29.34 14.77 2.39
CA ASN A 177 -29.71 16.17 2.26
C ASN A 177 -29.25 17.01 3.47
N ARG A 178 -27.95 16.99 3.75
CA ARG A 178 -27.34 17.78 4.84
C ARG A 178 -26.29 18.75 4.30
N ARG A 179 -26.74 19.80 3.60
CA ARG A 179 -25.95 21.03 3.37
C ARG A 179 -26.04 21.89 4.63
N GLU A 180 -25.26 21.54 5.65
CA GLU A 180 -25.15 22.31 6.91
C GLU A 180 -23.87 23.17 6.94
N TRP A 181 -23.20 23.40 5.81
CA TRP A 181 -22.00 24.27 5.72
C TRP A 181 -22.26 25.59 4.97
N GLU A 182 -23.54 25.91 4.66
CA GLU A 182 -23.97 27.21 4.10
C GLU A 182 -24.55 28.16 5.17
N LYS A 183 -24.34 27.87 6.46
CA LYS A 183 -24.72 28.79 7.55
C LYS A 183 -23.51 29.04 8.45
N GLU A 184 -23.18 30.33 8.52
CA GLU A 184 -22.12 31.05 9.25
C GLU A 184 -20.79 31.22 8.52
#